data_AF-A0A8I1SKK5-F1
#
_entry.id   AF-A0A8I1SKK5-F1
#
_cell.length_a   1.000
_cell.length_b   1.000
_cell.length_c   1.000
_cell.angle_alpha   90.00
_cell.angle_beta   90.00
_cell.angle_gamma   90.00
#
_symmetry.space_group_name_H-M   'P 1'
#
loop_
_entity.id
_entity.type
_entity.pdbx_description
1 polymer ?
#
loop_
_entity_poly.entity_id
_entity_poly.type
_entity_poly.pdbx_seq_one_letter_code
_entity_poly.pdbx_strand_id
1 'polypeptide(L)'
;MTRILTIAIAAATLWLATAAHQTAHAQSITAMDAFLRDLKHMHVQALQFCDSNRNIMSASDLSKATKENDVFELLCMRALKGRSIANTGWTFYHEGERIEGGTSDFLAMLKGFNIEGKLFYTVIGHRKIKQHISQPNARVFYQPRATLYRYVDGEMQHVFEFIDPQTMNWNSPIPEKPDFSAASKQHSVAIDDVWNAVLLEEFGQTVSFISATQ
;
A
#
# COMPACT_ATOMS: atom_id res chain seq x y z
N MET A 1 -63.78 9.40 -39.47
CA MET A 1 -62.33 9.11 -39.39
C MET A 1 -61.80 9.73 -38.12
N THR A 2 -61.50 8.92 -37.10
CA THR A 2 -60.96 9.40 -35.82
C THR A 2 -60.02 8.31 -35.31
N ARG A 3 -58.71 8.60 -35.31
CA ARG A 3 -57.66 7.69 -34.85
C ARG A 3 -57.56 7.79 -33.33
N ILE A 4 -57.68 6.66 -32.63
CA ILE A 4 -57.31 6.56 -31.21
C ILE A 4 -55.85 6.07 -31.18
N LEU A 5 -54.97 6.93 -30.69
CA LEU A 5 -53.55 6.66 -30.53
C LEU A 5 -53.34 5.87 -29.23
N THR A 6 -52.76 4.67 -29.33
CA THR A 6 -52.36 3.85 -28.19
C THR A 6 -51.09 4.43 -27.57
N ILE A 7 -51.18 4.90 -26.33
CA ILE A 7 -50.00 5.25 -25.52
C ILE A 7 -49.61 4.01 -24.71
N ALA A 8 -48.55 3.32 -25.13
CA ALA A 8 -47.85 2.37 -24.29
C ALA A 8 -46.70 3.12 -23.60
N ILE A 9 -46.85 3.44 -22.31
CA ILE A 9 -45.74 3.93 -21.49
C ILE A 9 -44.95 2.71 -21.04
N ALA A 10 -43.74 2.59 -21.56
CA ALA A 10 -42.75 1.63 -21.13
C ALA A 10 -42.34 1.92 -19.67
N ALA A 11 -42.78 1.09 -18.75
CA ALA A 11 -42.24 1.02 -17.40
C ALA A 11 -41.08 0.03 -17.38
N ALA A 12 -39.87 0.46 -17.73
CA ALA A 12 -38.69 -0.40 -17.68
C ALA A 12 -37.37 0.38 -17.56
N THR A 13 -37.24 1.27 -16.57
CA THR A 13 -35.94 1.91 -16.25
C THR A 13 -35.82 2.20 -14.77
N LEU A 14 -35.75 1.18 -13.91
CA LEU A 14 -35.38 1.41 -12.51
C LEU A 14 -34.60 0.27 -11.82
N TRP A 15 -34.20 -0.78 -12.54
CA TRP A 15 -33.46 -1.93 -11.95
C TRP A 15 -32.01 -2.06 -12.42
N LEU A 16 -31.57 -1.27 -13.41
CA LEU A 16 -30.20 -1.36 -13.97
C LEU A 16 -29.15 -0.60 -13.14
N ALA A 17 -29.56 0.41 -12.37
CA ALA A 17 -28.61 1.22 -11.60
C ALA A 17 -28.10 0.51 -10.34
N THR A 18 -28.94 -0.29 -9.68
CA THR A 18 -28.58 -0.96 -8.42
C THR A 18 -27.64 -2.15 -8.64
N ALA A 19 -27.87 -2.93 -9.69
CA ALA A 19 -27.02 -4.08 -10.03
C ALA A 19 -25.60 -3.63 -10.44
N ALA A 20 -25.48 -2.57 -11.26
CA ALA A 20 -24.19 -2.02 -11.66
C ALA A 20 -23.40 -1.45 -10.47
N HIS A 21 -24.06 -0.76 -9.51
CA HIS A 21 -23.38 -0.28 -8.31
C HIS A 21 -22.92 -1.42 -7.38
N GLN A 22 -23.66 -2.53 -7.33
CA GLN A 22 -23.25 -3.70 -6.53
C GLN A 22 -22.05 -4.43 -7.14
N THR A 23 -22.01 -4.57 -8.47
CA THR A 23 -20.84 -5.16 -9.17
C THR A 23 -19.63 -4.26 -9.09
N ALA A 24 -19.84 -2.94 -9.18
CA ALA A 24 -18.82 -1.93 -9.01
C ALA A 24 -18.10 -2.05 -7.67
N HIS A 25 -18.89 -1.98 -6.59
CA HIS A 25 -18.36 -2.02 -5.24
C HIS A 25 -17.57 -3.31 -4.95
N ALA A 26 -18.02 -4.45 -5.49
CA ALA A 26 -17.35 -5.74 -5.32
C ALA A 26 -15.95 -5.79 -5.98
N GLN A 27 -15.76 -5.16 -7.14
CA GLN A 27 -14.46 -5.12 -7.83
C GLN A 27 -13.44 -4.25 -7.07
N SER A 28 -13.86 -3.09 -6.56
CA SER A 28 -13.01 -2.22 -5.74
C SER A 28 -12.58 -2.92 -4.43
N ILE A 29 -13.51 -3.62 -3.76
CA ILE A 29 -13.20 -4.48 -2.61
C ILE A 29 -12.17 -5.54 -3.00
N THR A 30 -12.35 -6.20 -4.14
CA THR A 30 -11.44 -7.26 -4.61
C THR A 30 -10.02 -6.73 -4.84
N ALA A 31 -9.89 -5.51 -5.36
CA ALA A 31 -8.59 -4.85 -5.57
C ALA A 31 -7.92 -4.49 -4.23
N MET A 32 -8.67 -3.94 -3.27
CA MET A 32 -8.12 -3.66 -1.93
C MET A 32 -7.72 -4.97 -1.22
N ASP A 33 -8.56 -6.00 -1.27
CA ASP A 33 -8.24 -7.31 -0.68
C ASP A 33 -6.99 -7.93 -1.30
N ALA A 34 -6.80 -7.79 -2.62
CA ALA A 34 -5.58 -8.23 -3.28
C ALA A 34 -4.35 -7.49 -2.78
N PHE A 35 -4.41 -6.15 -2.74
CA PHE A 35 -3.34 -5.33 -2.22
C PHE A 35 -2.98 -5.65 -0.76
N LEU A 36 -3.98 -5.85 0.11
CA LEU A 36 -3.76 -6.23 1.51
C LEU A 36 -3.16 -7.64 1.64
N ARG A 37 -3.50 -8.58 0.74
CA ARG A 37 -2.84 -9.89 0.69
C ARG A 37 -1.37 -9.75 0.32
N ASP A 38 -1.05 -8.93 -0.67
CA ASP A 38 0.34 -8.71 -1.09
C ASP A 38 1.16 -8.01 0.01
N LEU A 39 0.58 -7.06 0.74
CA LEU A 39 1.21 -6.47 1.93
C LEU A 39 1.48 -7.50 3.03
N LYS A 40 0.51 -8.41 3.27
CA LYS A 40 0.71 -9.49 4.24
C LYS A 40 1.81 -10.45 3.78
N HIS A 41 1.85 -10.79 2.49
CA HIS A 41 2.91 -11.62 1.92
C HIS A 41 4.27 -10.93 2.02
N MET A 42 4.36 -9.64 1.68
CA MET A 42 5.57 -8.83 1.85
C MET A 42 6.12 -8.94 3.27
N HIS A 43 5.26 -8.72 4.26
CA HIS A 43 5.63 -8.78 5.67
C HIS A 43 6.15 -10.17 6.07
N VAL A 44 5.40 -11.22 5.74
CA VAL A 44 5.78 -12.61 6.10
C VAL A 44 7.08 -13.01 5.42
N GLN A 45 7.24 -12.72 4.12
CA GLN A 45 8.45 -13.04 3.36
C GLN A 45 9.66 -12.28 3.88
N ALA A 46 9.51 -10.99 4.23
CA ALA A 46 10.58 -10.21 4.82
C ALA A 46 11.07 -10.81 6.14
N LEU A 47 10.15 -11.21 7.02
CA LEU A 47 10.49 -11.86 8.29
C LEU A 47 11.14 -13.23 8.09
N GLN A 48 10.64 -14.04 7.15
CA GLN A 48 11.24 -15.33 6.80
C GLN A 48 12.65 -15.19 6.24
N PHE A 49 12.87 -14.17 5.40
CA PHE A 49 14.20 -13.84 4.90
C PHE A 49 15.15 -13.47 6.04
N CYS A 50 14.75 -12.58 6.94
CA CYS A 50 15.55 -12.21 8.10
C CYS A 50 15.82 -13.38 9.04
N ASP A 51 14.86 -14.30 9.21
CA ASP A 51 15.01 -15.47 10.06
C ASP A 51 16.01 -16.48 9.47
N SER A 52 15.97 -16.64 8.15
CA SER A 52 16.93 -17.47 7.40
C SER A 52 18.32 -16.82 7.31
N ASN A 53 18.39 -15.50 7.40
CA ASN A 53 19.60 -14.69 7.24
C ASN A 53 19.88 -13.87 8.51
N ARG A 54 19.79 -14.48 9.70
CA ARG A 54 19.95 -13.77 10.99
C ARG A 54 21.25 -12.98 11.12
N ASN A 55 22.28 -13.33 10.36
CA ASN A 55 23.56 -12.62 10.30
C ASN A 55 23.46 -11.18 9.77
N ILE A 56 22.35 -10.77 9.17
CA ILE A 56 22.13 -9.37 8.77
C ILE A 56 21.79 -8.46 9.96
N MET A 57 21.49 -9.05 11.13
CA MET A 57 21.16 -8.34 12.36
C MET A 57 22.27 -8.53 13.41
N SER A 58 22.40 -7.55 14.32
CA SER A 58 23.37 -7.65 15.42
C SER A 58 23.02 -8.79 16.38
N ALA A 59 23.99 -9.66 16.66
CA ALA A 59 23.82 -10.76 17.62
C ALA A 59 23.42 -10.26 19.03
N SER A 60 23.92 -9.10 19.44
CA SER A 60 23.58 -8.50 20.74
C SER A 60 22.14 -7.99 20.83
N ASP A 61 21.53 -7.68 19.69
CA ASP A 61 20.15 -7.23 19.64
C ASP A 61 19.20 -8.43 19.48
N LEU A 62 19.61 -9.45 18.73
CA LEU A 62 18.90 -10.72 18.66
C LEU A 62 18.80 -11.43 20.01
N SER A 63 19.81 -11.31 20.89
CA SER A 63 19.73 -11.89 22.24
C SER A 63 18.65 -11.27 23.12
N LYS A 64 18.12 -10.10 22.75
CA LYS A 64 17.00 -9.41 23.42
C LYS A 64 15.64 -9.77 22.81
N ALA A 65 15.63 -10.42 21.65
CA ALA A 65 14.41 -10.86 21.00
C ALA A 65 13.87 -12.12 21.67
N THR A 66 12.60 -12.11 22.06
CA THR A 66 11.87 -13.28 22.56
C THR A 66 10.70 -13.58 21.62
N LYS A 67 10.05 -14.74 21.76
CA LYS A 67 8.84 -15.07 20.98
C LYS A 67 7.68 -14.08 21.19
N GLU A 68 7.74 -13.31 22.27
CA GLU A 68 6.65 -12.46 22.75
C GLU A 68 6.89 -10.97 22.50
N ASN A 69 8.08 -10.58 22.03
CA ASN A 69 8.39 -9.19 21.72
C ASN A 69 8.63 -8.97 20.23
N ASP A 70 8.29 -7.78 19.75
CA ASP A 70 8.47 -7.39 18.36
C ASP A 70 9.90 -6.95 18.03
N VAL A 71 10.86 -7.23 18.92
CA VAL A 71 12.25 -6.83 18.73
C VAL A 71 12.80 -7.45 17.46
N PHE A 72 12.50 -8.73 17.19
CA PHE A 72 12.95 -9.38 15.95
C PHE A 72 12.43 -8.66 14.70
N GLU A 73 11.14 -8.34 14.67
CA GLU A 73 10.52 -7.65 13.55
C GLU A 73 11.15 -6.27 13.33
N LEU A 74 11.32 -5.47 14.38
CA LEU A 74 11.96 -4.16 14.29
C LEU A 74 13.43 -4.24 13.84
N LEU A 75 14.17 -5.24 14.33
CA LEU A 75 15.55 -5.48 13.89
C LEU A 75 15.60 -5.89 12.41
N CYS A 76 14.68 -6.75 11.99
CA CYS A 76 14.55 -7.15 10.60
C CYS A 76 14.26 -5.94 9.71
N MET A 77 13.26 -5.11 10.04
CA MET A 77 12.94 -3.89 9.28
C MET A 77 14.16 -2.97 9.12
N ARG A 78 14.92 -2.77 10.19
CA ARG A 78 16.15 -1.95 10.15
C ARG A 78 17.25 -2.58 9.31
N ALA A 79 17.46 -3.89 9.44
CA ALA A 79 18.49 -4.61 8.71
C ALA A 79 18.18 -4.76 7.20
N LEU A 80 16.90 -4.70 6.84
CA LEU A 80 16.46 -4.69 5.45
C LEU A 80 16.62 -3.33 4.78
N LYS A 81 16.60 -2.22 5.53
CA LYS A 81 16.65 -0.87 4.96
C LYS A 81 17.74 -0.70 3.89
N GLY A 82 17.32 -0.31 2.69
CA GLY A 82 18.19 -0.06 1.54
C GLY A 82 18.63 -1.30 0.76
N ARG A 83 18.30 -2.51 1.22
CA ARG A 83 18.62 -3.75 0.50
C ARG A 83 17.79 -3.88 -0.77
N SER A 84 18.41 -4.36 -1.83
CA SER A 84 17.76 -4.54 -3.12
C SER A 84 17.04 -5.89 -3.18
N ILE A 85 15.82 -5.88 -3.73
CA ILE A 85 14.98 -7.06 -3.86
C ILE A 85 15.23 -7.66 -5.24
N ALA A 86 16.20 -8.57 -5.30
CA ALA A 86 16.70 -9.15 -6.55
C ALA A 86 17.03 -8.05 -7.59
N ASN A 87 16.72 -8.28 -8.86
CA ASN A 87 16.93 -7.31 -9.95
C ASN A 87 15.64 -6.57 -10.35
N THR A 88 14.70 -6.40 -9.42
CA THR A 88 13.37 -5.81 -9.70
C THR A 88 13.39 -4.28 -9.76
N GLY A 89 14.48 -3.65 -9.32
CA GLY A 89 14.58 -2.20 -9.13
C GLY A 89 13.90 -1.69 -7.86
N TRP A 90 13.37 -2.58 -7.03
CA TRP A 90 12.83 -2.25 -5.71
C TRP A 90 13.90 -2.43 -4.63
N THR A 91 13.76 -1.63 -3.58
CA THR A 91 14.57 -1.74 -2.37
C THR A 91 13.67 -1.73 -1.14
N PHE A 92 14.11 -2.38 -0.07
CA PHE A 92 13.44 -2.25 1.22
C PHE A 92 13.60 -0.84 1.79
N TYR A 93 12.53 -0.36 2.39
CA TYR A 93 12.44 0.95 3.02
C TYR A 93 12.00 0.80 4.47
N HIS A 94 12.64 1.60 5.34
CA HIS A 94 12.26 1.68 6.73
C HIS A 94 12.45 3.09 7.30
N GLU A 95 11.40 3.54 7.98
CA GLU A 95 11.38 4.71 8.84
C GLU A 95 10.74 4.33 10.17
N GLY A 96 11.36 4.76 11.26
CA GLY A 96 10.83 4.59 12.61
C GLY A 96 10.76 5.95 13.31
N GLU A 97 9.64 6.22 13.96
CA GLU A 97 9.40 7.46 14.71
C GLU A 97 8.81 7.14 16.10
N ARG A 98 9.18 7.95 17.09
CA ARG A 98 8.46 7.97 18.38
C ARG A 98 7.25 8.88 18.24
N ILE A 99 6.09 8.38 18.64
CA ILE A 99 4.85 9.14 18.71
C ILE A 99 4.43 9.29 20.17
N GLU A 100 3.52 10.21 20.45
CA GLU A 100 2.96 10.37 21.79
C GLU A 100 2.36 9.03 22.27
N GLY A 101 2.86 8.53 23.41
CA GLY A 101 2.39 7.27 23.99
C GLY A 101 2.81 6.00 23.23
N GLY A 102 3.72 6.06 22.24
CA GLY A 102 4.20 4.84 21.59
C GLY A 102 5.16 4.99 20.42
N THR A 103 5.07 4.09 19.43
CA THR A 103 5.99 4.04 18.26
C THR A 103 5.23 3.84 16.96
N SER A 104 5.84 4.29 15.87
CA SER A 104 5.37 4.11 14.50
C SER A 104 6.55 3.65 13.66
N ASP A 105 6.51 2.41 13.19
CA ASP A 105 7.59 1.76 12.45
C ASP A 105 7.05 1.30 11.09
N PHE A 106 7.65 1.80 10.02
CA PHE A 106 7.21 1.54 8.66
C PHE A 106 8.09 0.48 8.00
N LEU A 107 7.51 -0.66 7.63
CA LEU A 107 8.12 -1.62 6.72
C LEU A 107 7.51 -1.42 5.34
N ALA A 108 8.34 -1.07 4.38
CA ALA A 108 7.91 -0.80 3.03
C ALA A 108 8.94 -1.24 2.00
N MET A 109 8.55 -1.14 0.74
CA MET A 109 9.43 -1.21 -0.42
C MET A 109 9.34 0.12 -1.17
N LEU A 110 10.47 0.57 -1.70
CA LEU A 110 10.63 1.80 -2.45
C LEU A 110 11.11 1.48 -3.86
N LYS A 111 10.48 2.12 -4.86
CA LYS A 111 10.88 2.08 -6.27
C LYS A 111 10.98 3.49 -6.81
N GLY A 112 12.09 3.80 -7.47
CA GLY A 112 12.26 5.03 -8.26
C GLY A 112 11.94 4.80 -9.73
N PHE A 113 11.30 5.77 -10.38
CA PHE A 113 11.00 5.75 -11.82
C PHE A 113 10.87 7.17 -12.37
N ASN A 114 10.98 7.31 -13.70
CA ASN A 114 10.85 8.61 -14.37
C ASN A 114 9.48 8.75 -15.05
N ILE A 115 8.82 9.89 -14.84
CA ILE A 115 7.63 10.31 -15.59
C ILE A 115 7.95 11.65 -16.22
N GLU A 116 7.92 11.74 -17.55
CA GLU A 116 8.18 12.98 -18.30
C GLU A 116 9.50 13.67 -17.89
N GLY A 117 10.56 12.88 -17.70
CA GLY A 117 11.89 13.39 -17.32
C GLY A 117 12.02 13.84 -15.87
N LYS A 118 10.99 13.66 -15.04
CA LYS A 118 11.02 13.93 -13.60
C LYS A 118 11.14 12.61 -12.83
N LEU A 119 11.95 12.60 -11.78
CA LEU A 119 12.13 11.43 -10.92
C LEU A 119 11.04 11.37 -9.85
N PHE A 120 10.38 10.22 -9.77
CA PHE A 120 9.35 9.89 -8.78
C PHE A 120 9.76 8.65 -8.00
N TYR A 121 9.18 8.51 -6.81
CA TYR A 121 9.29 7.34 -5.98
C TYR A 121 7.93 6.89 -5.51
N THR A 122 7.67 5.59 -5.49
CA THR A 122 6.58 5.04 -4.69
C THR A 122 7.15 4.39 -3.44
N VAL A 123 6.46 4.52 -2.31
CA VAL A 123 6.75 3.79 -1.08
C VAL A 123 5.49 3.04 -0.69
N ILE A 124 5.57 1.71 -0.72
CA ILE A 124 4.43 0.82 -0.49
C ILE A 124 4.75 -0.11 0.66
N GLY A 125 3.88 -0.16 1.66
CA GLY A 125 4.09 -1.01 2.81
C GLY A 125 3.02 -0.89 3.87
N HIS A 126 3.39 -1.20 5.11
CA HIS A 126 2.52 -1.01 6.24
C HIS A 126 3.24 -0.40 7.44
N ARG A 127 2.58 0.58 8.06
CA ARG A 127 3.06 1.23 9.28
C ARG A 127 2.52 0.47 10.48
N LYS A 128 3.41 -0.09 11.27
CA LYS A 128 3.09 -0.67 12.56
C LYS A 128 3.04 0.45 13.60
N ILE A 129 1.86 0.65 14.17
CA ILE A 129 1.66 1.65 15.21
C ILE A 129 1.43 0.92 16.52
N LYS A 130 2.23 1.29 17.52
CA LYS A 130 2.10 0.86 18.90
C LYS A 130 1.67 2.05 19.73
N GLN A 131 0.61 1.89 20.52
CA GLN A 131 0.11 2.93 21.43
C GLN A 131 -0.04 2.37 22.83
N HIS A 132 0.01 3.26 23.82
CA HIS A 132 -0.11 2.94 25.25
C HIS A 132 0.90 1.89 25.71
N ILE A 133 2.15 2.00 25.24
CA ILE A 133 3.22 1.07 25.61
C ILE A 133 3.35 1.03 27.14
N SER A 134 3.51 -0.17 27.70
CA SER A 134 3.59 -0.43 29.14
C SER A 134 2.31 -0.18 29.94
N GLN A 135 1.18 0.04 29.26
CA GLN A 135 -0.14 0.11 29.89
C GLN A 135 -0.96 -1.16 29.57
N PRO A 136 -1.95 -1.54 30.40
CA PRO A 136 -2.80 -2.71 30.14
C PRO A 136 -3.60 -2.63 28.82
N ASN A 137 -3.85 -1.42 28.32
CA ASN A 137 -4.55 -1.14 27.07
C ASN A 137 -3.57 -0.92 25.89
N ALA A 138 -2.35 -1.44 25.96
CA ALA A 138 -1.41 -1.42 24.84
C ALA A 138 -2.05 -1.99 23.58
N ARG A 139 -1.94 -1.27 22.47
CA ARG A 139 -2.50 -1.67 21.16
C ARG A 139 -1.43 -1.67 20.11
N VAL A 140 -1.51 -2.64 19.21
CA VAL A 140 -0.71 -2.73 17.99
C VAL A 140 -1.67 -2.83 16.83
N PHE A 141 -1.50 -1.98 15.83
CA PHE A 141 -2.25 -2.06 14.58
C PHE A 141 -1.33 -1.76 13.40
N TYR A 142 -1.68 -2.33 12.25
CA TYR A 142 -0.94 -2.16 11.00
C TYR A 142 -1.79 -1.34 10.06
N GLN A 143 -1.20 -0.25 9.56
CA GLN A 143 -1.84 0.66 8.64
C GLN A 143 -1.19 0.52 7.25
N PRO A 144 -1.91 0.06 6.22
CA PRO A 144 -1.39 0.02 4.86
C PRO A 144 -1.13 1.45 4.37
N ARG A 145 -0.05 1.62 3.62
CA ARG A 145 0.40 2.89 3.06
C ARG A 145 0.90 2.65 1.65
N ALA A 146 0.55 3.56 0.76
CA ALA A 146 1.08 3.59 -0.59
C ALA A 146 1.14 5.05 -1.01
N THR A 147 2.36 5.57 -1.07
CA THR A 147 2.59 7.01 -1.25
C THR A 147 3.43 7.25 -2.48
N LEU A 148 3.01 8.20 -3.30
CA LEU A 148 3.78 8.75 -4.42
C LEU A 148 4.52 10.01 -3.97
N TYR A 149 5.81 10.03 -4.23
CA TYR A 149 6.70 11.17 -4.02
C TYR A 149 7.31 11.62 -5.35
N ARG A 150 7.62 12.92 -5.43
CA ARG A 150 8.45 13.50 -6.48
C ARG A 150 9.78 13.92 -5.86
N TYR A 151 10.88 13.60 -6.52
CA TYR A 151 12.19 14.08 -6.11
C TYR A 151 12.45 15.47 -6.68
N VAL A 152 12.65 16.46 -5.80
CA VAL A 152 12.91 17.87 -6.15
C VAL A 152 13.97 18.40 -5.21
N ASP A 153 15.02 18.99 -5.77
CA ASP A 153 16.09 19.68 -5.03
C ASP A 153 16.73 18.87 -3.88
N GLY A 154 16.89 17.57 -4.08
CA GLY A 154 17.52 16.69 -3.10
C GLY A 154 16.53 15.99 -2.15
N GLU A 155 15.25 16.34 -2.21
CA GLU A 155 14.23 15.89 -1.26
C GLU A 155 13.06 15.15 -1.94
N MET A 156 12.48 14.19 -1.22
CA MET A 156 11.24 13.53 -1.63
C MET A 156 10.05 14.36 -1.15
N GLN A 157 9.35 15.01 -2.09
CA GLN A 157 8.13 15.77 -1.81
C GLN A 157 6.90 14.88 -2.02
N HIS A 158 6.01 14.84 -1.03
CA HIS A 158 4.76 14.10 -1.14
C HIS A 158 3.91 14.64 -2.30
N VAL A 159 3.42 13.72 -3.15
CA VAL A 159 2.49 14.04 -4.23
C VAL A 159 1.10 13.54 -3.89
N PHE A 160 0.97 12.24 -3.59
CA PHE A 160 -0.32 11.60 -3.44
C PHE A 160 -0.25 10.37 -2.53
N GLU A 161 -1.29 10.15 -1.72
CA GLU A 161 -1.48 8.93 -0.96
C GLU A 161 -2.61 8.13 -1.62
N PHE A 162 -2.32 6.91 -2.06
CA PHE A 162 -3.29 6.04 -2.73
C PHE A 162 -4.30 5.42 -1.77
N ILE A 163 -4.02 5.41 -0.48
CA ILE A 163 -4.86 4.80 0.56
C ILE A 163 -5.24 5.86 1.56
N ASP A 164 -6.54 6.02 1.80
CA ASP A 164 -7.00 6.88 2.87
C ASP A 164 -6.69 6.20 4.22
N PRO A 165 -5.82 6.81 5.06
CA PRO A 165 -5.43 6.25 6.33
C PRO A 165 -6.59 6.11 7.34
N GLN A 166 -7.69 6.86 7.15
CA GLN A 166 -8.85 6.82 8.05
C GLN A 166 -9.80 5.68 7.70
N THR A 167 -10.11 5.54 6.41
CA THR A 167 -11.05 4.51 5.93
C THR A 167 -10.35 3.19 5.61
N MET A 168 -9.01 3.20 5.52
CA MET A 168 -8.19 2.04 5.17
C MET A 168 -8.56 1.47 3.79
N ASN A 169 -9.02 2.34 2.89
CA ASN A 169 -9.48 2.01 1.55
C ASN A 169 -8.79 2.93 0.53
N TRP A 170 -8.97 2.66 -0.76
CA TRP A 170 -8.42 3.50 -1.82
C TRP A 170 -8.88 4.94 -1.66
N ASN A 171 -7.93 5.88 -1.74
CA ASN A 171 -8.17 7.32 -1.76
C ASN A 171 -8.65 7.77 -3.14
N SER A 172 -9.75 7.18 -3.58
CA SER A 172 -10.45 7.53 -4.82
C SER A 172 -11.94 7.65 -4.51
N PRO A 173 -12.73 8.37 -5.33
CA PRO A 173 -14.19 8.17 -5.34
C PRO A 173 -14.48 6.67 -5.46
N ILE A 174 -15.61 6.16 -4.97
CA ILE A 174 -15.95 4.73 -5.02
C ILE A 174 -16.52 4.39 -6.42
N PRO A 175 -15.77 3.72 -7.33
CA PRO A 175 -16.22 3.30 -8.65
C PRO A 175 -16.13 1.77 -8.72
N GLU A 176 -16.27 1.16 -9.90
CA GLU A 176 -16.02 -0.29 -10.05
C GLU A 176 -14.56 -0.66 -9.78
N LYS A 177 -13.68 0.21 -10.22
CA LYS A 177 -12.23 0.10 -10.11
C LYS A 177 -11.74 1.42 -9.51
N PRO A 178 -10.72 1.44 -8.63
CA PRO A 178 -10.13 2.71 -8.19
C PRO A 178 -9.80 3.59 -9.40
N ASP A 179 -10.22 4.86 -9.34
CA ASP A 179 -10.06 5.84 -10.42
C ASP A 179 -9.30 7.05 -9.86
N PHE A 180 -8.07 7.23 -10.34
CA PHE A 180 -7.20 8.33 -9.93
C PHE A 180 -7.07 9.41 -11.01
N SER A 181 -7.97 9.46 -11.99
CA SER A 181 -7.94 10.43 -13.08
C SER A 181 -8.12 11.88 -12.60
N ALA A 182 -8.97 12.11 -11.59
CA ALA A 182 -9.14 13.42 -10.96
C ALA A 182 -7.86 13.88 -10.24
N ALA A 183 -7.25 12.99 -9.45
CA ALA A 183 -5.96 13.24 -8.82
C ALA A 183 -4.87 13.50 -9.87
N SER A 184 -4.86 12.72 -10.96
CA SER A 184 -3.90 12.87 -12.04
C SER A 184 -3.95 14.28 -12.65
N LYS A 185 -5.16 14.80 -12.90
CA LYS A 185 -5.36 16.18 -13.37
C LYS A 185 -4.91 17.21 -12.34
N GLN A 186 -5.31 17.03 -11.07
CA GLN A 186 -4.97 17.95 -9.98
C GLN A 186 -3.46 18.10 -9.79
N HIS A 187 -2.73 16.98 -9.81
CA HIS A 187 -1.29 16.96 -9.57
C HIS A 187 -0.46 17.13 -10.84
N SER A 188 -1.09 17.10 -12.03
CA SER A 188 -0.39 17.09 -13.32
C SER A 188 0.66 15.96 -13.41
N VAL A 189 0.26 14.77 -12.97
CA VAL A 189 1.06 13.53 -12.95
C VAL A 189 0.14 12.38 -13.34
N ALA A 190 0.62 11.40 -14.10
CA ALA A 190 -0.15 10.22 -14.48
C ALA A 190 -0.30 9.22 -13.31
N ILE A 191 -1.06 9.61 -12.27
CA ILE A 191 -1.23 8.82 -11.03
C ILE A 191 -1.97 7.50 -11.32
N ASP A 192 -2.92 7.51 -12.26
CA ASP A 192 -3.64 6.28 -12.64
C ASP A 192 -2.68 5.24 -13.28
N ASP A 193 -1.73 5.70 -14.10
CA ASP A 193 -0.72 4.83 -14.70
C ASP A 193 0.23 4.25 -13.63
N VAL A 194 0.62 5.07 -12.65
CA VAL A 194 1.42 4.60 -11.50
C VAL A 194 0.67 3.54 -10.71
N TRP A 195 -0.63 3.75 -10.46
CA TRP A 195 -1.43 2.77 -9.74
C TRP A 195 -1.57 1.45 -10.51
N ASN A 196 -1.89 1.49 -11.81
CA ASN A 196 -2.03 0.28 -12.62
C ASN A 196 -0.71 -0.49 -12.76
N ALA A 197 0.38 0.19 -13.15
CA ALA A 197 1.65 -0.47 -13.42
C ALA A 197 2.39 -0.85 -12.12
N VAL A 198 2.48 0.08 -11.17
CA VAL A 198 3.36 -0.10 -10.02
C VAL A 198 2.65 -0.79 -8.86
N LEU A 199 1.46 -0.32 -8.48
CA LEU A 199 0.76 -0.84 -7.30
C LEU A 199 0.04 -2.17 -7.57
N LEU A 200 -0.64 -2.30 -8.71
CA LEU A 200 -1.39 -3.53 -9.02
C LEU A 200 -0.54 -4.65 -9.62
N GLU A 201 0.45 -4.31 -10.45
CA GLU A 201 1.23 -5.32 -11.18
C GLU A 201 2.61 -5.54 -10.56
N GLU A 202 3.48 -4.54 -10.57
CA GLU A 202 4.87 -4.73 -10.15
C GLU A 202 5.03 -5.06 -8.67
N PHE A 203 4.21 -4.48 -7.79
CA PHE A 203 4.32 -4.68 -6.34
C PHE A 203 4.12 -6.17 -5.97
N GLY A 204 3.01 -6.77 -6.38
CA GLY A 204 2.71 -8.18 -6.09
C GLY A 204 3.75 -9.14 -6.70
N GLN A 205 4.24 -8.84 -7.91
CA GLN A 205 5.33 -9.60 -8.52
C GLN A 205 6.63 -9.49 -7.69
N THR A 206 6.97 -8.28 -7.25
CA THR A 206 8.18 -8.01 -6.46
C THR A 206 8.17 -8.74 -5.11
N VAL A 207 7.00 -8.81 -4.45
CA VAL A 207 6.84 -9.56 -3.20
C VAL A 207 7.31 -11.01 -3.33
N SER A 208 7.10 -11.62 -4.51
CA SER A 208 7.50 -13.01 -4.77
C SER A 208 9.02 -13.20 -4.87
N PHE A 209 9.80 -12.11 -4.98
CA PHE A 209 11.27 -12.14 -5.09
C PHE A 209 12.00 -11.79 -3.79
N ILE A 210 11.29 -11.53 -2.68
CA ILE A 210 11.91 -11.14 -1.40
C ILE A 210 12.91 -12.19 -0.89
N SER A 211 12.67 -13.47 -1.12
CA SER A 211 13.62 -14.54 -0.75
C SER A 211 14.98 -14.43 -1.46
N ALA A 212 15.06 -13.70 -2.57
CA ALA A 212 16.27 -13.46 -3.37
C ALA A 212 16.88 -12.06 -3.12
N THR A 213 16.59 -11.45 -1.96
CA THR A 213 17.17 -10.15 -1.54
C THR A 213 18.69 -10.24 -1.39
N GLN A 214 19.39 -9.16 -1.77
CA GLN A 214 20.86 -9.03 -1.71
C GLN A 214 21.32 -8.14 -0.55
#